data_AF-A0A955ZDQ1-F1
#
_entry.id   AF-A0A955ZDQ1-F1
#
_cell.length_a   1.000
_cell.length_b   1.000
_cell.length_c   1.000
_cell.angle_alpha   90.00
_cell.angle_beta   90.00
_cell.angle_gamma   90.00
#
_symmetry.space_group_name_H-M   'P 1'
#
loop_
_entity.id
_entity.type
_entity.pdbx_description
1 polymer ?
#
loop_
_entity_poly.entity_id
_entity_poly.type
_entity_poly.pdbx_seq_one_letter_code
_entity_poly.pdbx_strand_id
1 'polypeptide(L)'
;MKGARVRVFLRALGELIDSLDATLQVDEFAERDEAPPSLRAQAELLPARLGSADRLAAGVFKGNTLDTARVSEVTKMMRQLDQAYLEYRRSQDSDSRAQKAGTELAGMLDRMKAQVESGNV
;
A
#
# COMPACT_ATOMS: atom_id res chain seq x y z
N MET A 1 22.20 14.99 4.21
CA MET A 1 20.75 15.11 4.47
C MET A 1 19.86 15.02 3.21
N LYS A 2 20.37 15.27 1.99
CA LYS A 2 19.62 14.99 0.74
C LYS A 2 19.28 13.49 0.64
N GLY A 3 18.05 13.15 0.25
CA GLY A 3 17.59 11.76 0.11
C GLY A 3 17.12 11.04 1.40
N ALA A 4 17.33 11.59 2.60
CA ALA A 4 16.81 10.97 3.83
C ALA A 4 15.28 10.97 3.89
N ARG A 5 14.64 12.06 3.41
CA ARG A 5 13.18 12.19 3.43
C ARG A 5 12.50 11.35 2.36
N VAL A 6 13.01 11.35 1.12
CA VAL A 6 12.49 10.48 0.05
C VAL A 6 12.50 9.01 0.52
N ARG A 7 13.56 8.59 1.23
CA ARG A 7 13.62 7.25 1.85
C ARG A 7 12.52 7.00 2.89
N VAL A 8 12.09 8.00 3.66
CA VAL A 8 10.96 7.86 4.60
C VAL A 8 9.67 7.60 3.85
N PHE A 9 9.40 8.34 2.78
CA PHE A 9 8.20 8.15 1.96
C PHE A 9 8.22 6.78 1.27
N LEU A 10 9.34 6.41 0.63
CA LEU A 10 9.49 5.10 -0.01
C LEU A 10 9.35 3.95 0.98
N ARG A 11 9.94 4.08 2.18
CA ARG A 11 9.79 3.07 3.23
C ARG A 11 8.34 2.94 3.67
N ALA A 12 7.65 4.06 3.91
CA ALA A 12 6.25 4.02 4.31
C ALA A 12 5.35 3.43 3.21
N LEU A 13 5.66 3.68 1.93
CA LEU A 13 4.98 3.03 0.80
C LEU A 13 5.23 1.53 0.80
N GLY A 14 6.48 1.08 0.94
CA GLY A 14 6.82 -0.35 1.02
C GLY A 14 6.10 -1.05 2.18
N GLU A 15 6.16 -0.46 3.38
CA GLU A 15 5.47 -1.01 4.56
C GLU A 15 3.94 -1.04 4.38
N LEU A 16 3.34 -0.10 3.65
CA LEU A 16 1.92 -0.13 3.30
C LEU A 16 1.60 -1.26 2.31
N ILE A 17 2.42 -1.41 1.27
CA ILE A 17 2.28 -2.48 0.29
C ILE A 17 2.36 -3.85 0.98
N ASP A 18 3.35 -4.05 1.85
CA ASP A 18 3.54 -5.32 2.55
C ASP A 18 2.33 -5.67 3.43
N SER A 19 1.77 -4.71 4.17
CA SER A 19 0.55 -4.94 4.97
C SER A 19 -0.70 -5.19 4.13
N LEU A 20 -0.84 -4.53 2.98
CA LEU A 20 -1.97 -4.78 2.06
C LEU A 20 -1.88 -6.17 1.41
N ASP A 21 -0.70 -6.56 0.96
CA ASP A 21 -0.43 -7.89 0.41
C ASP A 21 -0.68 -8.98 1.45
N ALA A 22 -0.20 -8.78 2.68
CA ALA A 22 -0.48 -9.68 3.79
C ALA A 22 -1.98 -9.81 4.10
N THR A 23 -2.74 -8.72 3.98
CA THR A 23 -4.21 -8.75 4.18
C THR A 23 -4.89 -9.60 3.13
N LEU A 24 -4.56 -9.41 1.85
CA LEU A 24 -5.10 -10.24 0.76
C LEU A 24 -4.78 -11.72 0.93
N GLN A 25 -3.54 -12.03 1.34
CA GLN A 25 -3.14 -13.41 1.59
C GLN A 25 -3.87 -14.01 2.79
N VAL A 26 -4.06 -13.26 3.90
CA VAL A 26 -4.84 -13.73 5.05
C VAL A 26 -6.28 -14.06 4.65
N ASP A 27 -6.90 -13.22 3.83
CA ASP A 27 -8.27 -13.44 3.35
C ASP A 27 -8.35 -14.70 2.46
N GLU A 28 -7.36 -14.93 1.59
CA GLU A 28 -7.27 -16.18 0.80
C GLU A 28 -7.02 -17.42 1.69
N PHE A 29 -6.20 -17.30 2.73
CA PHE A 29 -5.97 -18.39 3.69
C PHE A 29 -7.25 -18.72 4.47
N ALA A 30 -8.02 -17.72 4.91
CA ALA A 30 -9.23 -17.93 5.72
C ALA A 30 -10.28 -18.83 5.04
N GLU A 31 -10.25 -18.95 3.71
CA GLU A 31 -11.10 -19.87 2.95
C GLU A 31 -10.65 -21.34 3.02
N ARG A 32 -9.41 -21.61 3.44
CA ARG A 32 -8.77 -22.94 3.38
C ARG A 32 -8.16 -23.43 4.70
N ASP A 33 -7.45 -22.57 5.43
CA ASP A 33 -6.69 -22.92 6.65
C ASP A 33 -6.32 -21.67 7.49
N GLU A 34 -5.68 -21.85 8.65
CA GLU A 34 -5.20 -20.74 9.47
C GLU A 34 -3.95 -20.07 8.86
N ALA A 35 -4.02 -18.75 8.65
CA ALA A 35 -2.89 -17.98 8.15
C ALA A 35 -1.68 -17.97 9.12
N PRO A 36 -0.43 -18.02 8.60
CA PRO A 36 0.77 -17.95 9.43
C PRO A 36 0.78 -16.75 10.39
N PRO A 37 1.24 -16.89 11.64
CA PRO A 37 1.24 -15.79 12.62
C PRO A 37 1.98 -14.54 12.15
N SER A 38 3.09 -14.71 11.42
CA SER A 38 3.86 -13.60 10.84
C SER A 38 3.06 -12.83 9.80
N LEU A 39 2.26 -13.51 8.98
CA LEU A 39 1.41 -12.91 7.96
C LEU A 39 0.27 -12.12 8.60
N ARG A 40 -0.39 -12.71 9.60
CA ARG A 40 -1.43 -12.02 10.39
C ARG A 40 -0.89 -10.77 11.07
N ALA A 41 0.27 -10.86 11.70
CA ALA A 41 0.89 -9.70 12.33
C ALA A 41 1.18 -8.56 11.33
N GLN A 42 1.53 -8.87 10.08
CA GLN A 42 1.71 -7.85 9.04
C GLN A 42 0.38 -7.23 8.57
N ALA A 43 -0.66 -8.04 8.42
CA ALA A 43 -2.00 -7.57 8.09
C ALA A 43 -2.59 -6.68 9.21
N GLU A 44 -2.37 -7.03 10.47
CA GLU A 44 -2.81 -6.25 11.64
C GLU A 44 -2.19 -4.85 11.71
N LEU A 45 -1.02 -4.63 11.09
CA LEU A 45 -0.38 -3.31 11.01
C LEU A 45 -1.05 -2.39 9.99
N LEU A 46 -1.90 -2.91 9.10
CA LEU A 46 -2.48 -2.15 7.99
C LEU A 46 -3.16 -0.85 8.42
N PRO A 47 -4.02 -0.79 9.47
CA PRO A 47 -4.64 0.46 9.90
C PRO A 47 -3.61 1.54 10.30
N ALA A 48 -2.52 1.14 10.96
CA ALA A 48 -1.45 2.07 11.34
C ALA A 48 -0.65 2.55 10.13
N ARG A 49 -0.45 1.68 9.12
CA ARG A 49 0.22 2.02 7.86
C ARG A 49 -0.61 2.96 7.00
N LEU A 50 -1.92 2.69 6.85
CA LEU A 50 -2.86 3.59 6.18
C LEU A 50 -2.90 4.97 6.83
N GLY A 51 -3.03 5.05 8.16
CA GLY A 51 -3.01 6.34 8.86
C GLY A 51 -1.67 7.08 8.75
N SER A 52 -0.56 6.37 8.60
CA SER A 52 0.74 6.99 8.37
C SER A 52 0.89 7.49 6.92
N ALA A 53 0.42 6.69 5.95
CA ALA A 53 0.41 7.06 4.54
C ALA A 53 -0.48 8.26 4.26
N ASP A 54 -1.68 8.32 4.87
CA ASP A 54 -2.60 9.46 4.75
C ASP A 54 -1.96 10.75 5.28
N ARG A 55 -1.36 10.71 6.48
CA ARG A 55 -0.64 11.87 7.05
C ARG A 55 0.53 12.33 6.18
N LEU A 56 1.29 11.39 5.60
CA LEU A 56 2.39 11.71 4.69
C LEU A 56 1.86 12.31 3.38
N ALA A 57 0.78 11.76 2.84
CA ALA A 57 0.16 12.21 1.60
C ALA A 57 -0.56 13.56 1.75
N ALA A 58 -1.03 13.92 2.95
CA ALA A 58 -1.64 15.22 3.24
C ALA A 58 -0.59 16.35 3.38
N GLY A 59 0.68 16.00 3.60
CA GLY A 59 1.76 16.97 3.80
C GLY A 59 2.10 17.76 2.54
N VAL A 60 2.44 19.05 2.71
CA VAL A 60 3.00 19.88 1.63
C VAL A 60 4.52 19.82 1.69
N PHE A 61 5.13 19.31 0.63
CA PHE A 61 6.59 19.22 0.54
C PHE A 61 7.20 20.44 -0.13
N LYS A 62 8.22 21.03 0.51
CA LYS A 62 9.08 22.08 -0.05
C LYS A 62 10.51 21.58 -0.08
N GLY A 63 11.11 21.49 -1.27
CA GLY A 63 12.46 21.00 -1.48
C GLY A 63 12.97 21.29 -2.88
N ASN A 64 14.04 20.59 -3.29
CA ASN A 64 14.46 20.66 -4.70
C ASN A 64 13.41 19.97 -5.60
N THR A 65 13.37 20.35 -6.86
CA THR A 65 12.35 19.91 -7.82
C THR A 65 12.30 18.39 -7.98
N LEU A 66 13.47 17.73 -8.03
CA LEU A 66 13.56 16.27 -8.19
C LEU A 66 12.99 15.52 -6.99
N ASP A 67 13.41 15.87 -5.77
CA ASP A 67 12.90 15.26 -4.54
C ASP A 67 11.40 15.54 -4.37
N THR A 68 10.93 16.73 -4.77
CA THR A 68 9.52 17.11 -4.72
C THR A 68 8.68 16.27 -5.68
N ALA A 69 9.15 16.07 -6.91
CA ALA A 69 8.48 15.21 -7.89
C ALA A 69 8.39 13.77 -7.39
N ARG A 70 9.48 13.22 -6.84
CA ARG A 70 9.49 11.86 -6.27
C ARG A 70 8.51 11.70 -5.11
N VAL A 71 8.53 12.64 -4.16
CA VAL A 71 7.57 12.62 -3.03
C VAL A 71 6.13 12.74 -3.54
N SER A 72 5.90 13.55 -4.58
CA SER A 72 4.57 13.67 -5.20
C SER A 72 4.11 12.35 -5.83
N GLU A 73 4.98 11.62 -6.52
CA GLU A 73 4.63 10.31 -7.06
C GLU A 73 4.40 9.28 -5.96
N VAL A 74 5.26 9.20 -4.93
CA VAL A 74 5.05 8.28 -3.79
C VAL A 74 3.72 8.55 -3.10
N THR A 75 3.39 9.82 -2.83
CA THR A 75 2.14 10.17 -2.14
C THR A 75 0.90 9.91 -3.01
N LYS A 76 1.02 10.04 -4.33
CA LYS A 76 -0.03 9.63 -5.27
C LYS A 76 -0.23 8.11 -5.25
N MET A 77 0.84 7.32 -5.25
CA MET A 77 0.76 5.86 -5.13
C MET A 77 0.09 5.44 -3.81
N MET A 78 0.46 6.05 -2.69
CA MET A 78 -0.17 5.82 -1.38
C MET A 78 -1.70 6.05 -1.44
N ARG A 79 -2.15 7.15 -2.05
CA ARG A 79 -3.58 7.45 -2.21
C ARG A 79 -4.28 6.44 -3.12
N GLN A 80 -3.62 6.02 -4.19
CA GLN A 80 -4.18 5.00 -5.09
C GLN A 80 -4.39 3.67 -4.36
N LEU A 81 -3.43 3.25 -3.51
CA LEU A 81 -3.56 2.04 -2.70
C LEU A 81 -4.68 2.15 -1.66
N ASP A 82 -4.80 3.29 -0.98
CA ASP A 82 -5.89 3.54 -0.03
C ASP A 82 -7.26 3.41 -0.71
N GLN A 83 -7.45 4.06 -1.87
CA GLN A 83 -8.71 3.96 -2.61
C GLN A 83 -8.99 2.54 -3.10
N ALA A 84 -8.00 1.84 -3.65
CA ALA A 84 -8.16 0.46 -4.11
C ALA A 84 -8.50 -0.49 -2.95
N TYR A 85 -7.90 -0.28 -1.77
CA TYR A 85 -8.23 -1.03 -0.57
C TYR A 85 -9.66 -0.74 -0.08
N LEU A 86 -10.11 0.51 -0.11
CA LEU A 86 -11.49 0.85 0.24
C LEU A 86 -12.50 0.22 -0.72
N GLU A 87 -12.19 0.19 -2.02
CA GLU A 87 -13.01 -0.49 -3.03
C GLU A 87 -13.06 -2.00 -2.79
N TYR A 88 -11.92 -2.63 -2.51
CA TYR A 88 -11.85 -4.02 -2.10
C TYR A 88 -12.72 -4.29 -0.87
N ARG A 89 -12.57 -3.51 0.20
CA ARG A 89 -13.39 -3.66 1.41
C ARG A 89 -14.89 -3.50 1.15
N ARG A 90 -15.29 -2.50 0.36
CA ARG A 90 -16.71 -2.32 -0.01
C ARG A 90 -17.25 -3.46 -0.86
N SER A 91 -16.38 -4.09 -1.65
CA SER A 91 -16.76 -5.21 -2.50
C SER A 91 -16.92 -6.52 -1.74
N GLN A 92 -16.30 -6.67 -0.56
CA GLN A 92 -16.49 -7.81 0.34
C GLN A 92 -17.95 -7.93 0.84
N ASP A 93 -18.71 -6.83 0.84
CA ASP A 93 -20.16 -6.87 1.13
C ASP A 93 -21.00 -7.42 -0.05
N SER A 94 -20.36 -7.84 -1.16
CA SER A 94 -21.01 -8.28 -2.40
C SER A 94 -20.14 -9.30 -3.14
N ASP A 95 -20.35 -10.61 -2.89
CA ASP A 95 -19.55 -11.75 -3.40
C ASP A 95 -18.98 -11.62 -4.83
N SER A 96 -19.80 -11.23 -5.81
CA SER A 96 -19.37 -11.14 -7.22
C SER A 96 -18.39 -10.00 -7.51
N ARG A 97 -18.34 -8.97 -6.66
CA ARG A 97 -17.43 -7.82 -6.78
C ARG A 97 -16.14 -8.01 -5.99
N ALA A 98 -16.18 -8.83 -4.93
CA ALA A 98 -15.05 -9.14 -4.05
C ALA A 98 -13.84 -9.69 -4.81
N GLN A 99 -14.05 -10.73 -5.63
CA GLN A 99 -12.98 -11.38 -6.40
C GLN A 99 -12.28 -10.41 -7.37
N LYS A 100 -13.07 -9.56 -8.04
CA LYS A 100 -12.56 -8.61 -9.03
C LYS A 100 -11.71 -7.53 -8.35
N ALA A 101 -12.24 -6.91 -7.30
CA ALA A 101 -11.51 -5.87 -6.59
C ALA A 101 -10.25 -6.41 -5.89
N GLY A 102 -10.28 -7.65 -5.39
CA GLY A 102 -9.10 -8.32 -4.84
C GLY A 102 -8.01 -8.52 -5.88
N THR A 103 -8.38 -9.01 -7.07
CA THR A 103 -7.45 -9.16 -8.21
C THR A 103 -6.87 -7.82 -8.66
N GLU A 104 -7.70 -6.78 -8.71
CA GLU A 104 -7.27 -5.42 -9.09
C GLU A 104 -6.29 -4.82 -8.08
N LEU A 105 -6.55 -4.99 -6.78
CA LEU A 105 -5.65 -4.56 -5.71
C LEU A 105 -4.33 -5.33 -5.75
N ALA A 106 -4.36 -6.66 -5.88
CA ALA A 106 -3.16 -7.49 -6.02
C ALA A 106 -2.29 -7.04 -7.20
N GLY A 107 -2.88 -6.87 -8.38
CA GLY A 107 -2.16 -6.39 -9.56
C GLY A 107 -1.62 -4.96 -9.40
N MET A 108 -2.27 -4.11 -8.59
CA MET A 108 -1.74 -2.79 -8.25
C MET A 108 -0.52 -2.88 -7.33
N LEU A 109 -0.57 -3.75 -6.32
CA LEU A 109 0.54 -4.00 -5.40
C LEU A 109 1.78 -4.48 -6.17
N ASP A 110 1.64 -5.44 -7.09
CA ASP A 110 2.75 -5.96 -7.89
C ASP A 110 3.40 -4.88 -8.76
N ARG A 111 2.59 -4.06 -9.43
CA ARG A 111 3.10 -2.93 -10.23
C ARG A 111 3.86 -1.93 -9.38
N MET A 112 3.33 -1.61 -8.20
CA MET A 112 3.95 -0.63 -7.30
C MET A 112 5.22 -1.16 -6.65
N LYS A 113 5.26 -2.45 -6.26
CA LYS A 113 6.48 -3.13 -5.81
C LYS A 113 7.58 -3.04 -6.87
N ALA A 114 7.26 -3.40 -8.12
CA ALA A 114 8.20 -3.32 -9.23
C ALA A 114 8.71 -1.88 -9.48
N GLN A 115 7.83 -0.87 -9.34
CA GLN A 115 8.22 0.54 -9.49
C GLN A 115 9.16 1.01 -8.36
N VAL A 116 8.90 0.58 -7.12
CA VAL A 116 9.76 0.88 -5.96
C VAL A 116 11.12 0.19 -6.09
N GLU A 117 11.15 -1.08 -6.47
CA GLU A 117 12.38 -1.86 -6.65
C GLU A 117 13.25 -1.35 -7.79
N SER A 118 12.63 -0.93 -8.90
CA SER A 118 13.35 -0.35 -10.05
C SER A 118 13.82 1.10 -9.81
N GLY A 119 13.42 1.73 -8.70
CA GLY A 119 13.76 3.12 -8.40
C GLY A 119 13.10 4.14 -9.33
N ASN A 120 12.05 3.74 -10.07
CA ASN A 120 11.29 4.58 -11.01
C ASN A 120 10.17 5.38 -10.29
N VAL A 121 10.47 5.85 -9.08
CA VAL A 121 9.59 6.71 -8.28
C VAL A 121 10.18 8.11 -8.21
#